data_AF-A0A938HS17-F1
#
_entry.id   AF-A0A938HS17-F1
#
_cell.length_a   1.000
_cell.length_b   1.000
_cell.length_c   1.000
_cell.angle_alpha   90.00
_cell.angle_beta   90.00
_cell.angle_gamma   90.00
#
_symmetry.space_group_name_H-M   'P 1'
#
loop_
_entity.id
_entity.type
_entity.pdbx_description
1 polymer ?
#
loop_
_entity_poly.entity_id
_entity_poly.type
_entity_poly.pdbx_seq_one_letter_code
_entity_poly.pdbx_strand_id
1 'polypeptide(L)'
;MAAPDKGGPLFIELRPDRLSVSAVSSLLREVQAALREAARHVPEVAPMFEGEGTPVLLVAFARTADAIGMEFTFTDPTTRQASGAVSGLVARRFMAALESELKRRPQRTLWGQPATTARRKAAEAESDPLSGRASIILAELGRVSSAVIRSGERQIRLSGDTAEII
;
A
#
# COMPACT_ATOMS: atom_id res chain seq x y z
N MET A 1 -0.88 16.09 26.11
CA MET A 1 -0.72 16.43 24.68
C MET A 1 -0.10 15.21 24.02
N ALA A 2 -0.89 14.37 23.35
CA ALA A 2 -0.39 13.15 22.72
C ALA A 2 0.50 13.53 21.53
N ALA A 3 1.66 12.89 21.39
CA ALA A 3 2.53 13.08 20.24
C ALA A 3 1.74 12.76 18.95
N PRO A 4 1.93 13.51 17.85
CA PRO A 4 1.34 13.13 16.57
C PRO A 4 1.84 11.73 16.21
N ASP A 5 0.88 10.84 16.02
CA ASP A 5 1.06 9.45 15.64
C ASP A 5 2.06 9.36 14.46
N LYS A 6 3.09 8.52 14.59
CA LYS A 6 4.24 8.40 13.66
C LYS A 6 3.87 7.79 12.28
N GLY A 7 2.64 7.96 11.82
CA GLY A 7 2.18 7.54 10.50
C GLY A 7 2.31 8.69 9.50
N GLY A 8 3.24 8.58 8.55
CA GLY A 8 3.30 9.48 7.40
C GLY A 8 2.32 9.08 6.28
N PRO A 9 2.14 9.92 5.26
CA PRO A 9 1.41 9.52 4.04
C PRO A 9 2.10 8.33 3.36
N LEU A 10 1.34 7.63 2.51
CA LEU A 10 1.90 6.55 1.70
C LEU A 10 2.70 7.16 0.55
N PHE A 11 3.92 6.70 0.37
CA PHE A 11 4.75 7.02 -0.79
C PHE A 11 5.17 5.75 -1.51
N ILE A 12 5.04 5.76 -2.83
CA ILE A 12 5.50 4.70 -3.73
C ILE A 12 6.51 5.29 -4.70
N GLU A 13 7.72 4.78 -4.67
CA GLU A 13 8.76 5.05 -5.66
C GLU A 13 8.84 3.90 -6.64
N LEU A 14 8.91 4.21 -7.92
CA LEU A 14 9.19 3.28 -8.99
C LEU A 14 10.51 3.67 -9.64
N ARG A 15 11.46 2.74 -9.75
CA ARG A 15 12.73 2.91 -10.47
C ARG A 15 12.75 1.97 -11.69
N PRO A 16 12.18 2.41 -12.82
CA PRO A 16 12.03 1.55 -13.97
C PRO A 16 13.15 1.71 -15.00
N ASP A 17 13.48 0.63 -15.68
CA ASP A 17 14.20 0.72 -16.96
C ASP A 17 13.24 1.13 -18.10
N ARG A 18 11.98 0.68 -18.02
CA ARG A 18 10.83 1.08 -18.87
C ARG A 18 9.52 0.96 -18.08
N LEU A 19 8.65 1.98 -18.11
CA LEU A 19 7.27 1.89 -17.63
C LEU A 19 6.32 2.08 -18.81
N SER A 20 5.37 1.15 -18.97
CA SER A 20 4.20 1.45 -19.79
C SER A 20 3.24 2.34 -19.01
N VAL A 21 2.59 3.27 -19.72
CA VAL A 21 1.52 4.10 -19.13
C VAL A 21 0.40 3.22 -18.57
N SER A 22 0.11 2.09 -19.23
CA SER A 22 -0.90 1.14 -18.76
C SER A 22 -0.55 0.50 -17.43
N ALA A 23 0.72 0.15 -17.18
CA ALA A 23 1.15 -0.43 -15.91
C ALA A 23 1.03 0.59 -14.77
N VAL A 24 1.45 1.84 -15.01
CA VAL A 24 1.33 2.92 -14.02
C VAL A 24 -0.14 3.20 -13.70
N SER A 25 -1.00 3.32 -14.72
CA SER A 25 -2.43 3.56 -14.53
C SER A 25 -3.12 2.40 -13.80
N SER A 26 -2.75 1.16 -14.10
CA SER A 26 -3.26 -0.03 -13.40
C SER A 26 -2.88 0.02 -11.93
N LEU A 27 -1.58 0.20 -11.63
CA LEU A 27 -1.07 0.30 -10.27
C LEU A 27 -1.76 1.43 -9.48
N LEU A 28 -1.89 2.62 -10.07
CA LEU A 28 -2.57 3.76 -9.45
C LEU A 28 -4.00 3.41 -9.06
N ARG A 29 -4.76 2.79 -9.97
CA ARG A 29 -6.15 2.40 -9.70
C ARG A 29 -6.23 1.40 -8.55
N GLU A 30 -5.37 0.39 -8.54
CA GLU A 30 -5.38 -0.63 -7.49
C GLU A 30 -4.95 -0.06 -6.12
N VAL A 31 -3.92 0.78 -6.08
CA VAL A 31 -3.50 1.47 -4.84
C VAL A 31 -4.59 2.39 -4.33
N GLN A 32 -5.22 3.20 -5.18
CA GLN A 32 -6.31 4.08 -4.80
C GLN A 32 -7.52 3.30 -4.25
N ALA A 33 -7.88 2.19 -4.89
CA ALA A 33 -8.97 1.34 -4.43
C ALA A 33 -8.62 0.66 -3.09
N ALA A 34 -7.39 0.19 -2.92
CA ALA A 34 -6.91 -0.40 -1.68
C ALA A 34 -6.85 0.61 -0.52
N LEU A 35 -6.42 1.84 -0.77
CA LEU A 35 -6.42 2.89 0.27
C LEU A 35 -7.84 3.24 0.72
N ARG A 36 -8.79 3.34 -0.21
CA ARG A 36 -10.21 3.55 0.16
C ARG A 36 -10.78 2.37 0.93
N GLU A 37 -10.44 1.14 0.53
CA GLU A 37 -10.85 -0.07 1.25
C GLU A 37 -10.25 -0.08 2.66
N ALA A 38 -8.98 0.28 2.80
CA ALA A 38 -8.30 0.38 4.08
C ALA A 38 -8.98 1.41 4.98
N ALA A 39 -9.35 2.56 4.45
CA ALA A 39 -10.03 3.61 5.20
C ALA A 39 -11.37 3.15 5.79
N ARG A 40 -12.16 2.37 5.06
CA ARG A 40 -13.42 1.79 5.56
C ARG A 40 -13.24 0.76 6.68
N HIS A 41 -12.04 0.21 6.83
CA HIS A 41 -11.73 -0.85 7.80
C HIS A 41 -10.81 -0.38 8.93
N VAL A 42 -10.62 0.94 9.08
CA VAL A 42 -9.94 1.54 10.23
C VAL A 42 -11.03 2.21 11.09
N PRO A 43 -11.37 1.67 12.27
CA PRO A 43 -12.48 2.15 13.09
C PRO A 43 -12.45 3.65 13.38
N GLU A 44 -11.27 4.22 13.56
CA GLU A 44 -11.05 5.62 13.91
C GLU A 44 -11.41 6.59 12.78
N VAL A 45 -11.35 6.15 11.52
CA VAL A 45 -11.61 7.00 10.35
C VAL A 45 -12.78 6.51 9.50
N ALA A 46 -13.22 5.27 9.64
CA ALA A 46 -14.31 4.68 8.85
C ALA A 46 -15.58 5.56 8.83
N PRO A 47 -16.06 6.17 9.93
CA PRO A 47 -17.23 7.04 9.91
C PRO A 47 -17.09 8.24 8.97
N MET A 48 -15.86 8.73 8.75
CA MET A 48 -15.60 9.87 7.84
C MET A 48 -15.84 9.50 6.37
N PHE A 49 -15.89 8.20 6.03
CA PHE A 49 -16.05 7.69 4.67
C PHE A 49 -17.47 7.19 4.36
N GLU A 50 -18.41 7.34 5.30
CA GLU A 50 -19.81 6.88 5.16
C GLU A 50 -20.80 8.03 4.86
N GLY A 51 -20.37 9.29 4.99
CA GLY A 51 -21.26 10.46 4.91
C GLY A 51 -20.82 11.56 3.93
N GLU A 52 -21.56 12.67 3.96
CA GLU A 52 -21.21 13.90 3.25
C GLU A 52 -19.87 14.45 3.77
N GLY A 53 -19.03 14.98 2.88
CA GLY A 53 -17.69 15.45 3.25
C GLY A 53 -16.62 14.35 3.32
N THR A 54 -16.85 13.21 2.63
CA THR A 54 -15.87 12.12 2.52
C THR A 54 -14.48 12.64 2.09
N PRO A 55 -13.40 12.27 2.79
CA PRO A 55 -12.04 12.67 2.43
C PRO A 55 -11.67 12.29 0.98
N VAL A 56 -11.04 13.23 0.28
CA VAL A 56 -10.59 13.04 -1.10
C VAL A 56 -9.15 12.54 -1.10
N LEU A 57 -8.88 11.46 -1.83
CA LEU A 57 -7.51 10.96 -2.01
C LEU A 57 -6.83 11.75 -3.14
N LEU A 58 -5.79 12.50 -2.81
CA LEU A 58 -4.90 13.16 -3.77
C LEU A 58 -3.65 12.33 -4.00
N VAL A 59 -3.12 12.43 -5.22
CA VAL A 59 -1.84 11.83 -5.61
C VAL A 59 -0.95 12.93 -6.15
N ALA A 60 0.16 13.19 -5.47
CA ALA A 60 1.22 14.06 -5.95
C ALA A 60 2.31 13.23 -6.63
N PHE A 61 2.77 13.69 -7.79
CA PHE A 61 3.85 13.04 -8.53
C PHE A 61 5.12 13.86 -8.43
N ALA A 62 6.22 13.19 -8.11
CA ALA A 62 7.56 13.74 -8.17
C ALA A 62 8.39 12.87 -9.12
N ARG A 63 9.26 13.49 -9.91
CA ARG A 63 10.15 12.77 -10.82
C ARG A 63 11.59 13.16 -10.55
N THR A 64 12.45 12.16 -10.43
CA THR A 64 13.91 12.31 -10.48
C THR A 64 14.43 11.83 -11.83
N ALA A 65 15.75 11.86 -12.03
CA ALA A 65 16.36 11.36 -13.25
C ALA A 65 16.06 9.86 -13.48
N ASP A 66 15.90 9.09 -12.40
CA ASP A 66 15.86 7.63 -12.39
C ASP A 66 14.63 7.03 -11.70
N ALA A 67 13.74 7.86 -11.16
CA ALA A 67 12.58 7.40 -10.41
C ALA A 67 11.33 8.26 -10.63
N ILE A 68 10.18 7.64 -10.42
CA ILE A 68 8.88 8.30 -10.28
C ILE A 68 8.36 8.02 -8.88
N GLY A 69 8.21 9.09 -8.09
CA GLY A 69 7.59 9.08 -6.78
C GLY A 69 6.12 9.46 -6.85
N MET A 70 5.30 8.76 -6.09
CA MET A 70 3.87 9.00 -5.94
C MET A 70 3.54 9.10 -4.45
N GLU A 71 3.05 10.25 -4.02
CA GLU A 71 2.60 10.49 -2.65
C GLU A 71 1.07 10.52 -2.59
N PHE A 72 0.50 9.71 -1.70
CA PHE A 72 -0.94 9.56 -1.54
C PHE A 72 -1.37 10.19 -0.21
N THR A 73 -2.26 11.18 -0.29
CA THR A 73 -2.72 11.94 0.88
C THR A 73 -4.22 12.13 0.84
N PHE A 74 -4.91 11.86 1.95
CA PHE A 74 -6.31 12.22 2.11
C PHE A 74 -6.45 13.69 2.52
N THR A 75 -7.34 14.41 1.87
CA THR A 75 -7.64 15.81 2.15
C THR A 75 -9.11 15.99 2.51
N ASP A 76 -9.39 16.99 3.32
CA ASP A 76 -10.75 17.48 3.52
C ASP A 76 -11.30 18.07 2.20
N PRO A 77 -12.51 17.68 1.75
CA PRO A 77 -13.03 18.10 0.45
C PRO A 77 -13.36 19.60 0.36
N THR A 78 -13.63 20.25 1.49
CA THR A 78 -14.07 21.65 1.54
C THR A 78 -12.87 22.59 1.68
N THR A 79 -11.95 22.28 2.60
CA THR A 79 -10.78 23.11 2.88
C THR A 79 -9.57 22.75 2.01
N ARG A 80 -9.58 21.58 1.38
CA ARG A 80 -8.46 20.99 0.62
C ARG A 80 -7.19 20.81 1.45
N GLN A 81 -7.30 20.87 2.78
CA GLN A 81 -6.16 20.66 3.67
C GLN A 81 -5.86 19.17 3.81
N ALA A 82 -4.57 18.84 3.77
CA ALA A 82 -4.09 17.49 3.99
C ALA A 82 -4.36 17.02 5.42
N SER A 83 -5.01 15.85 5.55
CA SER A 83 -5.20 15.20 6.83
C SER A 83 -4.09 14.17 7.05
N GLY A 84 -3.07 14.59 7.79
CA GLY A 84 -1.94 13.71 8.16
C GLY A 84 -2.40 12.52 9.01
N ALA A 85 -3.32 12.74 9.95
CA ALA A 85 -3.83 11.69 10.83
C ALA A 85 -4.59 10.60 10.04
N VAL A 86 -5.51 10.99 9.15
CA VAL A 86 -6.25 10.03 8.32
C VAL A 86 -5.30 9.31 7.38
N SER A 87 -4.42 10.05 6.69
CA SER A 87 -3.46 9.46 5.76
C SER A 87 -2.54 8.44 6.44
N GLY A 88 -2.01 8.76 7.63
CA GLY A 88 -1.13 7.88 8.39
C GLY A 88 -1.82 6.62 8.89
N LEU A 89 -3.05 6.72 9.43
CA LEU A 89 -3.82 5.57 9.89
C LEU A 89 -4.16 4.61 8.74
N VAL A 90 -4.63 5.15 7.62
CA VAL A 90 -4.98 4.38 6.43
C VAL A 90 -3.74 3.74 5.80
N ALA A 91 -2.64 4.50 5.65
CA ALA A 91 -1.39 3.99 5.12
C ALA A 91 -0.82 2.85 5.98
N ARG A 92 -0.90 2.96 7.31
CA ARG A 92 -0.49 1.88 8.22
C ARG A 92 -1.30 0.61 8.04
N ARG A 93 -2.63 0.71 7.92
CA ARG A 93 -3.49 -0.46 7.66
C ARG A 93 -3.18 -1.11 6.32
N PHE A 94 -2.97 -0.29 5.30
CA PHE A 94 -2.55 -0.73 3.97
C PHE A 94 -1.19 -1.45 4.00
N MET A 95 -0.18 -0.86 4.64
CA MET A 95 1.15 -1.47 4.79
C MET A 95 1.08 -2.81 5.51
N ALA A 96 0.30 -2.90 6.59
CA ALA A 96 0.11 -4.16 7.31
C ALA A 96 -0.50 -5.26 6.42
N ALA A 97 -1.43 -4.92 5.52
CA ALA A 97 -1.98 -5.87 4.56
C ALA A 97 -0.93 -6.35 3.55
N LEU A 98 -0.12 -5.44 3.00
CA LEU A 98 0.98 -5.79 2.10
C LEU A 98 2.02 -6.69 2.78
N GLU A 99 2.44 -6.36 3.99
CA GLU A 99 3.39 -7.17 4.76
C GLU A 99 2.83 -8.56 5.05
N SER A 100 1.56 -8.66 5.42
CA SER A 100 0.89 -9.94 5.67
C SER A 100 0.90 -10.79 4.40
N GLU A 101 0.57 -10.20 3.26
CA GLU A 101 0.58 -10.89 1.96
C GLU A 101 2.00 -11.33 1.56
N LEU A 102 3.02 -10.49 1.76
CA LEU A 102 4.42 -10.88 1.54
C LEU A 102 4.85 -12.05 2.42
N LYS A 103 4.49 -12.03 3.72
CA LYS A 103 4.79 -13.11 4.69
C LYS A 103 4.04 -14.42 4.41
N ARG A 104 3.04 -14.39 3.53
CA ARG A 104 2.28 -15.56 3.07
C ARG A 104 2.84 -16.17 1.81
N ARG A 105 3.46 -15.35 0.95
CA ARG A 105 4.08 -15.87 -0.27
C ARG A 105 5.06 -16.97 0.11
N PRO A 106 5.01 -18.13 -0.56
CA PRO A 106 5.90 -19.23 -0.24
C PRO A 106 7.33 -18.73 -0.41
N GLN A 107 8.08 -18.64 0.70
CA GLN A 107 9.52 -18.38 0.62
C GLN A 107 10.11 -19.53 -0.18
N ARG A 108 10.68 -19.27 -1.36
CA ARG A 108 11.38 -20.30 -2.15
C ARG A 108 12.49 -20.90 -1.28
N THR A 109 12.20 -22.00 -0.61
CA THR A 109 13.23 -22.82 0.03
C THR A 109 14.09 -23.41 -1.09
N LEU A 110 15.38 -23.60 -0.82
CA LEU A 110 16.32 -24.24 -1.76
C LEU A 110 15.88 -25.66 -2.21
N TRP A 111 14.81 -26.21 -1.62
CA TRP A 111 14.37 -27.61 -1.80
C TRP A 111 12.86 -27.79 -2.03
N GLY A 112 12.08 -26.72 -2.27
CA GLY A 112 10.61 -26.84 -2.37
C GLY A 112 9.91 -26.97 -1.01
N GLN A 113 8.65 -26.51 -0.93
CA GLN A 113 7.92 -26.16 0.30
C GLN A 113 7.58 -27.34 1.25
N PRO A 114 7.48 -27.10 2.59
CA PRO A 114 6.53 -27.82 3.42
C PRO A 114 5.16 -27.11 3.43
N ALA A 115 4.12 -27.80 2.98
CA ALA A 115 2.80 -27.25 2.63
C ALA A 115 1.80 -27.02 3.80
N THR A 116 2.22 -27.10 5.06
CA THR A 116 1.26 -27.21 6.19
C THR A 116 0.92 -25.88 6.88
N THR A 117 1.85 -24.91 6.92
CA THR A 117 1.59 -23.57 7.50
C THR A 117 0.91 -22.59 6.54
N ALA A 118 0.99 -22.83 5.22
CA ALA A 118 0.38 -22.00 4.20
C ALA A 118 -1.16 -22.04 4.24
N ARG A 119 -1.76 -23.18 4.60
CA ARG A 119 -3.22 -23.40 4.54
C ARG A 119 -4.00 -22.66 5.62
N ARG A 120 -3.46 -22.55 6.85
CA ARG A 120 -4.10 -21.80 7.94
C ARG A 120 -4.03 -20.30 7.71
N LYS A 121 -2.86 -19.80 7.29
CA LYS A 121 -2.74 -18.40 6.85
C LYS A 121 -3.72 -18.15 5.70
N ALA A 122 -3.77 -19.01 4.68
CA ALA A 122 -4.64 -18.85 3.51
C ALA A 122 -6.09 -18.50 3.88
N ALA A 123 -6.69 -19.24 4.80
CA ALA A 123 -8.06 -19.01 5.28
C ALA A 123 -8.25 -17.67 6.01
N GLU A 124 -7.30 -17.24 6.85
CA GLU A 124 -7.37 -15.97 7.59
C GLU A 124 -7.27 -14.72 6.67
N ALA A 125 -6.67 -14.86 5.49
CA ALA A 125 -6.63 -13.77 4.50
C ALA A 125 -7.85 -13.73 3.58
N GLU A 126 -8.52 -14.86 3.38
CA GLU A 126 -9.79 -14.87 2.66
C GLU A 126 -10.84 -14.04 3.42
N SER A 127 -10.67 -13.86 4.73
CA SER A 127 -11.44 -12.95 5.56
C SER A 127 -10.93 -11.50 5.62
N ASP A 128 -9.71 -11.18 5.17
CA ASP A 128 -9.24 -9.77 5.13
C ASP A 128 -9.61 -9.14 3.76
N PRO A 129 -10.52 -8.15 3.71
CA PRO A 129 -10.94 -7.51 2.46
C PRO A 129 -9.80 -6.83 1.70
N LEU A 130 -8.68 -6.51 2.37
CA LEU A 130 -7.50 -5.94 1.72
C LEU A 130 -6.57 -6.99 1.10
N SER A 131 -6.67 -8.27 1.45
CA SER A 131 -5.68 -9.26 1.03
C SER A 131 -5.65 -9.47 -0.48
N GLY A 132 -6.82 -9.53 -1.13
CA GLY A 132 -6.90 -9.65 -2.59
C GLY A 132 -6.26 -8.46 -3.31
N ARG A 133 -6.51 -7.24 -2.81
CA ARG A 133 -5.93 -6.01 -3.36
C ARG A 133 -4.43 -5.94 -3.13
N ALA A 134 -3.96 -6.32 -1.95
CA ALA A 134 -2.53 -6.40 -1.63
C ALA A 134 -1.81 -7.35 -2.60
N SER A 135 -2.40 -8.51 -2.89
CA SER A 135 -1.83 -9.48 -3.83
C SER A 135 -1.70 -8.93 -5.25
N ILE A 136 -2.75 -8.24 -5.74
CA ILE A 136 -2.76 -7.59 -7.06
C ILE A 136 -1.70 -6.48 -7.11
N ILE A 137 -1.62 -5.62 -6.10
CA ILE A 137 -0.63 -4.53 -6.05
C ILE A 137 0.79 -5.07 -6.07
N LEU A 138 1.08 -6.10 -5.27
CA LEU A 138 2.40 -6.74 -5.26
C LEU A 138 2.73 -7.40 -6.61
N ALA A 139 1.74 -7.93 -7.34
CA ALA A 139 1.93 -8.46 -8.68
C ALA A 139 2.22 -7.34 -9.70
N GLU A 140 1.51 -6.21 -9.64
CA GLU A 140 1.76 -5.05 -10.50
C GLU A 140 3.13 -4.42 -10.21
N LEU A 141 3.52 -4.31 -8.93
CA LEU A 141 4.85 -3.83 -8.54
C LEU A 141 5.97 -4.81 -8.91
N GLY A 142 5.71 -6.11 -8.93
CA GLY A 142 6.68 -7.11 -9.42
C GLY A 142 6.96 -7.00 -10.92
N ARG A 143 6.17 -6.24 -11.70
CA ARG A 143 6.43 -5.98 -13.12
C ARG A 143 7.42 -4.84 -13.36
N VAL A 144 7.77 -4.07 -12.33
CA VAL A 144 8.76 -2.99 -12.43
C VAL A 144 10.12 -3.46 -11.91
N SER A 145 11.21 -2.88 -12.45
CA SER A 145 12.58 -3.30 -12.10
C SER A 145 12.85 -3.19 -10.59
N SER A 146 12.44 -2.07 -9.99
CA SER A 146 12.51 -1.85 -8.55
C SER A 146 11.40 -0.90 -8.09
N ALA A 147 10.84 -1.18 -6.91
CA ALA A 147 9.85 -0.32 -6.27
C ALA A 147 10.12 -0.21 -4.76
N VAL A 148 9.80 0.95 -4.21
CA VAL A 148 9.86 1.21 -2.77
C VAL A 148 8.50 1.74 -2.32
N ILE A 149 7.91 1.10 -1.32
CA ILE A 149 6.68 1.54 -0.67
C ILE A 149 7.06 1.99 0.75
N ARG A 150 6.71 3.20 1.16
CA ARG A 150 7.04 3.71 2.50
C ARG A 150 5.88 4.47 3.14
N SER A 151 5.82 4.43 4.46
CA SER A 151 4.87 5.19 5.27
C SER A 151 5.48 5.43 6.65
N GLY A 152 5.82 6.69 6.97
CA GLY A 152 6.57 7.00 8.18
C GLY A 152 7.92 6.30 8.21
N GLU A 153 8.20 5.56 9.28
CA GLU A 153 9.44 4.79 9.46
C GLU A 153 9.43 3.42 8.74
N ARG A 154 8.27 2.94 8.25
CA ARG A 154 8.14 1.62 7.62
C ARG A 154 8.42 1.66 6.13
N GLN A 155 9.14 0.66 5.63
CA GLN A 155 9.48 0.56 4.22
C GLN A 155 9.39 -0.90 3.71
N ILE A 156 8.87 -1.07 2.50
CA ILE A 156 8.94 -2.32 1.74
C ILE A 156 9.72 -2.02 0.45
N ARG A 157 10.78 -2.78 0.20
CA ARG A 157 11.54 -2.74 -1.05
C ARG A 157 11.21 -3.98 -1.88
N LEU A 158 10.93 -3.77 -3.16
CA LEU A 158 10.67 -4.81 -4.14
C LEU A 158 11.72 -4.67 -5.24
N SER A 159 12.39 -5.76 -5.62
CA SER A 159 13.38 -5.75 -6.70
C SER A 159 13.36 -7.11 -7.40
N GLY A 160 12.81 -7.14 -8.61
CA GLY A 160 12.52 -8.40 -9.30
C GLY A 160 11.68 -9.35 -8.42
N ASP A 161 12.24 -10.53 -8.14
CA ASP A 161 11.59 -11.58 -7.33
C ASP A 161 11.77 -11.41 -5.80
N THR A 162 12.53 -10.41 -5.34
CA THR A 162 12.82 -10.23 -3.91
C THR A 162 11.98 -9.11 -3.29
N ALA A 163 11.60 -9.32 -2.03
CA ALA A 163 10.91 -8.35 -1.21
C ALA A 163 11.55 -8.27 0.18
N GLU A 164 11.84 -7.06 0.64
CA GLU A 164 12.43 -6.79 1.95
C GLU A 164 11.53 -5.82 2.73
N ILE A 165 11.26 -6.13 4.00
CA ILE A 165 10.51 -5.26 4.93
C ILE A 165 11.54 -4.66 5.89
N ILE A 166 11.57 -3.33 5.98
CA ILE A 166 12.51 -2.53 6.78
C ILE A 166 11.72 -1.69 7.78
#